data_AF-A0A7S4U7L9-F1
#
_entry.id   AF-A0A7S4U7L9-F1
#
_cell.length_a   1.000
_cell.length_b   1.000
_cell.length_c   1.000
_cell.angle_alpha   90.00
_cell.angle_beta   90.00
_cell.angle_gamma   90.00
#
_symmetry.space_group_name_H-M   'P 1'
#
loop_
_entity.id
_entity.type
_entity.pdbx_description
1 polymer ?
#
loop_
_entity_poly.entity_id
_entity_poly.type
_entity_poly.pdbx_seq_one_letter_code
_entity_poly.pdbx_strand_id
1 'polypeptide(L)'
;KLFDALSTKANGIVPGSDTLAKMTEMWFIYCLAWSLGAGADENGRRKLDVCIREIDAQLPGKNTVYDYFVDVHKVQWSPWEEKVTAKQWRPTADTPFFKLIVPTIDSIRNTSLLDVLIREHRDVIITGPVGCGKTTIIQQCLAQLPESMTDLNIQF
;
A
#
# COMPACT_ATOMS: atom_id res chain seq x y z
N LYS A 1 -1.73 6.27 -13.99
CA LYS A 1 -0.40 5.79 -13.51
C LYS A 1 -0.54 4.76 -12.38
N LEU A 2 -1.03 5.13 -11.19
CA LEU A 2 -1.29 4.15 -10.11
C LEU A 2 -2.53 3.29 -10.39
N PHE A 3 -3.60 3.91 -10.90
CA PHE A 3 -4.80 3.16 -11.30
C PHE A 3 -4.48 2.13 -12.39
N ASP A 4 -3.76 2.51 -13.43
CA ASP A 4 -3.34 1.57 -14.50
C ASP A 4 -2.56 0.36 -13.96
N ALA A 5 -1.72 0.57 -12.94
CA ALA A 5 -0.96 -0.49 -12.27
C ALA A 5 -1.86 -1.43 -11.44
N LEU A 6 -2.95 -0.89 -10.88
CA LEU A 6 -3.88 -1.64 -10.04
C LEU A 6 -5.07 -2.19 -10.83
N SER A 7 -5.35 -1.69 -12.03
CA SER A 7 -6.49 -2.11 -12.85
C SER A 7 -6.21 -3.40 -13.61
N THR A 8 -5.92 -4.46 -12.88
CA THR A 8 -5.56 -5.77 -13.43
C THR A 8 -6.60 -6.82 -13.07
N LYS A 9 -6.61 -7.93 -13.83
CA LYS A 9 -7.45 -9.10 -13.53
C LYS A 9 -7.11 -9.70 -12.16
N ALA A 10 -5.84 -9.67 -11.76
CA ALA A 10 -5.38 -10.15 -10.44
C ALA A 10 -6.01 -9.35 -9.29
N ASN A 11 -6.34 -8.08 -9.54
CA ASN A 11 -7.00 -7.20 -8.59
C ASN A 11 -8.53 -7.21 -8.71
N GLY A 12 -9.11 -8.23 -9.36
CA GLY A 12 -10.56 -8.41 -9.46
C GLY A 12 -11.26 -7.55 -10.52
N ILE A 13 -10.51 -6.80 -11.34
CA ILE A 13 -11.07 -6.09 -12.50
C ILE A 13 -11.16 -7.08 -13.67
N VAL A 14 -12.22 -7.89 -13.67
CA VAL A 14 -12.47 -8.92 -14.69
C VAL A 14 -13.69 -8.52 -15.55
N PRO A 15 -13.50 -8.27 -16.86
CA PRO A 15 -14.60 -7.96 -17.77
C PRO A 15 -15.69 -9.03 -17.74
N GLY A 16 -16.95 -8.63 -17.60
CA GLY A 16 -18.11 -9.53 -17.56
C GLY A 16 -18.41 -10.14 -16.19
N SER A 17 -17.65 -9.80 -15.14
CA SER A 17 -18.01 -10.15 -13.77
C SER A 17 -19.03 -9.19 -13.18
N ASP A 18 -19.97 -9.70 -12.39
CA ASP A 18 -20.94 -8.89 -11.64
C ASP A 18 -20.27 -7.93 -10.64
N THR A 19 -19.04 -8.24 -10.20
CA THR A 19 -18.29 -7.42 -9.24
C THR A 19 -17.42 -6.35 -9.90
N LEU A 20 -17.35 -6.31 -11.24
CA LEU A 20 -16.46 -5.41 -11.99
C LEU A 20 -16.66 -3.94 -11.61
N ALA A 21 -17.91 -3.48 -11.61
CA ALA A 21 -18.23 -2.08 -11.33
C ALA A 21 -17.76 -1.70 -9.91
N LYS A 22 -18.13 -2.53 -8.92
CA LYS A 22 -17.76 -2.32 -7.52
C LYS A 22 -16.24 -2.34 -7.31
N MET A 23 -15.54 -3.33 -7.87
CA MET A 23 -14.08 -3.42 -7.75
C MET A 23 -13.38 -2.23 -8.40
N THR A 24 -13.88 -1.78 -9.56
CA THR A 24 -13.33 -0.61 -10.26
C THR A 24 -13.50 0.65 -9.44
N GLU A 25 -14.69 0.87 -8.87
CA GLU A 25 -14.99 2.01 -7.99
C GLU A 25 -14.08 2.02 -6.75
N MET A 26 -13.95 0.87 -6.06
CA MET A 26 -13.08 0.75 -4.89
C MET A 26 -11.61 1.04 -5.22
N TRP A 27 -11.09 0.48 -6.31
CA TRP A 27 -9.71 0.77 -6.73
C TRP A 27 -9.53 2.21 -7.18
N PHE A 28 -10.54 2.82 -7.79
CA PHE A 28 -10.51 4.22 -8.17
C PHE A 28 -10.40 5.13 -6.94
N ILE A 29 -11.22 4.89 -5.91
CA ILE A 29 -11.17 5.62 -4.64
C ILE A 29 -9.84 5.41 -3.92
N TYR A 30 -9.34 4.17 -3.88
CA TYR A 30 -8.01 3.86 -3.34
C TYR A 30 -6.94 4.69 -4.07
N CYS A 31 -6.92 4.67 -5.40
CA CYS A 31 -5.94 5.41 -6.18
C CYS A 31 -6.05 6.92 -5.98
N LEU A 32 -7.27 7.45 -5.86
CA LEU A 32 -7.51 8.86 -5.60
C LEU A 32 -6.92 9.29 -4.24
N ALA A 33 -7.20 8.52 -3.19
CA ALA A 33 -6.66 8.73 -1.84
C ALA A 33 -5.13 8.74 -1.87
N TRP A 34 -4.52 7.70 -2.45
CA TRP A 34 -3.08 7.52 -2.45
C TRP A 34 -2.35 8.48 -3.37
N SER A 35 -2.99 8.95 -4.45
CA SER A 35 -2.35 9.91 -5.37
C SER A 35 -2.38 11.33 -4.81
N LEU A 36 -3.49 11.76 -4.19
CA LEU A 36 -3.62 13.10 -3.63
C LEU A 36 -3.02 13.22 -2.22
N GLY A 37 -3.12 12.15 -1.43
CA GLY A 37 -2.70 12.11 -0.03
C GLY A 37 -1.29 11.57 0.22
N ALA A 38 -0.57 11.12 -0.82
CA ALA A 38 0.79 10.58 -0.66
C ALA A 38 1.73 11.56 0.05
N GLY A 39 1.76 12.81 -0.42
CA GLY A 39 2.61 13.88 0.12
C GLY A 39 1.98 14.72 1.22
N ALA A 40 0.72 14.46 1.58
CA ALA A 40 0.02 15.21 2.61
C ALA A 40 0.47 14.79 4.02
N ASP A 41 0.50 15.75 4.93
CA ASP A 41 0.64 15.49 6.36
C ASP A 41 -0.64 14.86 6.94
N GLU A 42 -0.62 14.54 8.24
CA GLU A 42 -1.76 13.89 8.89
C GLU A 42 -3.05 14.73 8.80
N ASN A 43 -2.93 16.06 8.94
CA ASN A 43 -4.08 16.95 8.84
C ASN A 43 -4.63 17.02 7.42
N GLY A 44 -3.77 17.09 6.41
CA GLY A 44 -4.15 17.04 5.01
C GLY A 44 -4.83 15.72 4.65
N ARG A 45 -4.33 14.60 5.15
CA ARG A 45 -4.95 13.28 4.97
C ARG A 45 -6.34 13.20 5.60
N ARG A 46 -6.54 13.76 6.79
CA ARG A 46 -7.89 13.84 7.42
C ARG A 46 -8.87 14.66 6.59
N LYS A 47 -8.43 15.79 6.02
CA LYS A 47 -9.30 16.60 5.14
C LYS A 47 -9.68 15.83 3.87
N LEU A 48 -8.71 15.15 3.25
CA LEU A 48 -8.96 14.31 2.08
C LEU A 48 -9.88 13.12 2.40
N ASP A 49 -9.74 12.50 3.57
CA ASP A 49 -10.62 11.43 4.04
C ASP A 49 -12.09 11.88 4.07
N VAL A 50 -12.36 13.06 4.65
CA VAL A 50 -13.71 13.64 4.67
C VAL A 50 -14.25 13.80 3.26
N CYS A 51 -13.49 14.42 2.35
CA CYS A 51 -13.92 14.61 0.96
C CYS A 51 -14.17 13.28 0.22
N ILE A 52 -13.35 12.26 0.47
CA ILE A 52 -13.51 10.95 -0.17
C ILE A 52 -14.77 10.25 0.34
N ARG A 53 -15.08 10.37 1.64
CA ARG A 53 -16.29 9.78 2.24
C ARG A 53 -17.57 10.47 1.78
N GLU A 54 -17.51 11.71 1.33
CA GLU A 54 -18.63 12.38 0.64
C GLU A 54 -18.89 11.79 -0.77
N ILE A 55 -17.85 11.22 -1.41
CA ILE A 55 -17.95 10.59 -2.72
C ILE A 55 -18.36 9.11 -2.59
N ASP A 56 -17.76 8.37 -1.65
CA ASP A 56 -17.99 6.95 -1.43
C ASP A 56 -18.30 6.63 0.05
N ALA A 57 -19.56 6.30 0.32
CA ALA A 57 -20.06 5.95 1.64
C ALA A 57 -19.77 4.48 2.04
N GLN A 58 -19.17 3.66 1.17
CA GLN A 58 -18.85 2.26 1.47
C GLN A 58 -17.63 2.09 2.38
N LEU A 59 -16.84 3.15 2.60
CA LEU A 59 -15.71 3.13 3.51
C LEU A 59 -16.17 2.97 4.97
N PRO A 60 -15.59 2.04 5.76
CA PRO A 60 -15.97 1.88 7.17
C PRO A 60 -15.79 3.18 7.96
N GLY A 61 -16.72 3.51 8.86
CA GLY A 61 -16.75 4.80 9.57
C GLY A 61 -15.70 4.99 10.68
N LYS A 62 -14.83 4.00 10.92
CA LYS A 62 -13.73 4.09 11.87
C LYS A 62 -12.45 4.47 11.11
N ASN A 63 -11.51 5.16 11.77
CA ASN A 63 -10.22 5.54 11.20
C ASN A 63 -10.35 6.32 9.86
N THR A 64 -9.29 6.40 9.08
CA THR A 64 -9.27 7.08 7.77
C THR A 64 -9.24 6.07 6.62
N VAL A 65 -9.53 6.51 5.40
CA VAL A 65 -9.39 5.74 4.16
C VAL A 65 -8.00 5.11 4.00
N TYR A 66 -6.96 5.71 4.58
CA TYR A 66 -5.58 5.20 4.52
C TYR A 66 -5.34 3.99 5.44
N ASP A 67 -6.28 3.69 6.32
CA ASP A 67 -6.24 2.55 7.24
C ASP A 67 -6.92 1.30 6.65
N TYR A 68 -7.45 1.41 5.43
CA TYR A 68 -8.08 0.33 4.70
C TYR A 68 -7.37 0.00 3.38
N PHE A 69 -7.54 -1.24 2.92
CA PHE A 69 -7.16 -1.71 1.60
C PHE A 69 -8.34 -2.43 0.93
N VAL A 70 -8.25 -2.57 -0.39
CA VAL A 70 -9.23 -3.34 -1.18
C VAL A 70 -8.89 -4.83 -1.06
N ASP A 71 -9.74 -5.61 -0.39
CA ASP A 71 -9.64 -7.06 -0.35
C ASP A 71 -10.35 -7.65 -1.58
N VAL A 72 -9.56 -8.14 -2.53
CA VAL A 72 -10.04 -8.70 -3.80
C VAL A 72 -10.88 -9.96 -3.59
N HIS A 73 -10.57 -10.76 -2.56
CA HIS A 73 -11.29 -12.01 -2.29
C HIS A 73 -12.65 -11.75 -1.64
N LYS A 74 -12.70 -10.78 -0.72
CA LYS A 74 -13.94 -10.39 -0.02
C LYS A 74 -14.75 -9.33 -0.77
N VAL A 75 -14.18 -8.69 -1.78
CA VAL A 75 -14.80 -7.59 -2.56
C VAL A 75 -15.29 -6.47 -1.62
N GLN A 76 -14.42 -6.06 -0.68
CA GLN A 76 -14.73 -5.07 0.35
C GLN A 76 -13.48 -4.34 0.86
N TRP A 77 -13.70 -3.26 1.59
CA TRP A 77 -12.65 -2.56 2.33
C TRP A 77 -12.28 -3.36 3.58
N SER A 78 -11.01 -3.70 3.73
CA SER A 78 -10.47 -4.41 4.90
C SER A 78 -9.38 -3.57 5.59
N PRO A 79 -9.34 -3.57 6.93
CA PRO A 79 -8.34 -2.82 7.70
C PRO A 79 -6.94 -3.42 7.54
N TRP A 80 -5.92 -2.58 7.40
CA TRP A 80 -4.51 -3.03 7.29
C TRP A 80 -4.05 -3.84 8.51
N GLU A 81 -4.67 -3.65 9.67
CA GLU A 81 -4.47 -4.41 10.90
C GLU A 81 -4.66 -5.92 10.70
N GLU A 82 -5.57 -6.33 9.82
CA GLU A 82 -5.75 -7.75 9.46
C GLU A 82 -4.46 -8.34 8.85
N LYS A 83 -3.76 -7.57 7.99
CA LYS A 83 -2.49 -8.01 7.38
C LYS A 83 -1.33 -8.03 8.36
N VAL A 84 -1.30 -7.10 9.33
CA VAL A 84 -0.29 -7.12 10.41
C VAL A 84 -0.44 -8.39 11.24
N THR A 85 -1.66 -8.68 11.66
CA THR A 85 -1.98 -9.82 12.52
C THR A 85 -1.75 -11.15 11.80
N ALA A 86 -2.13 -11.24 10.53
CA ALA A 86 -1.94 -12.43 9.71
C ALA A 86 -0.46 -12.81 9.50
N LYS A 87 0.45 -11.83 9.48
CA LYS A 87 1.89 -12.11 9.32
C LYS A 87 2.54 -12.79 10.52
N GLN A 88 1.84 -12.92 11.66
CA GLN A 88 2.32 -13.56 12.90
C GLN A 88 3.81 -13.29 13.18
N TRP A 89 4.23 -12.03 13.05
CA TRP A 89 5.63 -11.70 13.07
C TRP A 89 6.27 -12.12 14.40
N ARG A 90 7.31 -12.94 14.31
CA ARG A 90 8.14 -13.34 15.44
C ARG A 90 9.60 -13.24 15.01
N PRO A 91 10.46 -12.59 15.83
CA PRO A 91 11.90 -12.70 15.67
C PRO A 91 12.31 -14.17 15.64
N THR A 92 13.15 -14.58 14.69
CA THR A 92 13.90 -15.83 14.86
C THR A 92 14.98 -15.61 15.92
N ALA A 93 15.26 -16.62 16.74
CA ALA A 93 16.16 -16.51 17.89
C ALA A 93 17.56 -15.99 17.52
N ASP A 94 18.01 -16.27 16.29
CA ASP A 94 19.35 -15.92 15.81
C ASP A 94 19.41 -14.58 15.06
N THR A 95 18.29 -13.87 14.91
CA THR A 95 18.31 -12.57 14.21
C THR A 95 18.90 -11.49 15.12
N PRO A 96 20.01 -10.83 14.73
CA PRO A 96 20.57 -9.74 15.51
C PRO A 96 19.58 -8.59 15.68
N PHE A 97 19.55 -7.98 16.86
CA PHE A 97 18.59 -6.92 17.19
C PHE A 97 18.54 -5.78 16.16
N PHE A 98 19.70 -5.37 15.64
CA PHE A 98 19.80 -4.31 14.63
C PHE A 98 19.25 -4.69 13.24
N LYS A 99 18.94 -5.96 13.01
CA LYS A 99 18.25 -6.47 11.79
C LYS A 99 16.76 -6.74 12.02
N LEU A 100 16.26 -6.59 13.25
CA LEU A 100 14.84 -6.80 13.54
C LEU A 100 14.02 -5.64 13.00
N ILE A 101 13.21 -5.93 11.98
CA ILE A 101 12.28 -4.97 11.39
C ILE A 101 10.88 -5.41 11.78
N VAL A 102 10.28 -4.69 12.72
CA VAL A 102 8.91 -4.93 13.18
C VAL A 102 7.96 -4.41 12.11
N PRO A 103 7.10 -5.27 11.51
CA PRO A 103 6.11 -4.81 10.55
C PRO A 103 5.02 -4.02 11.28
N THR A 104 4.98 -2.72 11.02
CA THR A 104 3.90 -1.82 11.43
C THR A 104 2.89 -1.64 10.30
N ILE A 105 1.70 -1.09 10.62
CA ILE A 105 0.69 -0.71 9.62
C ILE A 105 1.32 0.18 8.54
N ASP A 106 2.08 1.20 8.96
CA ASP A 106 2.77 2.10 8.03
C ASP A 106 3.73 1.35 7.10
N SER A 107 4.57 0.46 7.63
CA SER A 107 5.51 -0.30 6.80
C SER A 107 4.76 -1.17 5.79
N ILE A 108 3.74 -1.92 6.22
CA ILE A 108 2.98 -2.83 5.35
C ILE A 108 2.26 -2.07 4.23
N ARG A 109 1.62 -0.96 4.57
CA ARG A 109 0.90 -0.11 3.63
C ARG A 109 1.83 0.51 2.58
N ASN A 110 2.94 1.11 3.03
CA ASN A 110 3.91 1.73 2.13
C ASN A 110 4.62 0.69 1.26
N THR A 111 5.01 -0.46 1.83
CA THR A 111 5.56 -1.60 1.07
C THR A 111 4.58 -2.09 0.02
N SER A 112 3.29 -2.20 0.34
CA SER A 112 2.27 -2.67 -0.61
C SER A 112 2.13 -1.73 -1.81
N LEU A 113 2.13 -0.41 -1.59
CA LEU A 113 2.08 0.57 -2.68
C LEU A 113 3.38 0.60 -3.49
N LEU A 114 4.52 0.51 -2.82
CA LEU A 114 5.84 0.50 -3.44
C LEU A 114 6.02 -0.73 -4.34
N ASP A 115 5.66 -1.92 -3.86
CA ASP A 115 5.77 -3.17 -4.62
C ASP A 115 4.97 -3.12 -5.93
N VAL A 116 3.73 -2.61 -5.89
CA VAL A 116 2.90 -2.42 -7.10
C VAL A 116 3.58 -1.48 -8.09
N LEU A 117 4.08 -0.34 -7.63
CA LEU A 117 4.67 0.67 -8.50
C LEU A 117 6.01 0.21 -9.10
N ILE A 118 6.85 -0.48 -8.33
CA ILE A 118 8.14 -1.01 -8.80
C ILE A 118 7.91 -2.10 -9.86
N ARG A 119 6.98 -3.04 -9.62
CA ARG A 119 6.67 -4.11 -10.58
C ARG A 119 6.15 -3.57 -11.92
N GLU A 120 5.47 -2.44 -11.88
CA GLU A 120 4.96 -1.73 -13.07
C GLU A 120 5.96 -0.69 -13.62
N HIS A 121 7.23 -0.78 -13.22
CA HIS A 121 8.33 0.07 -13.68
C HIS A 121 8.01 1.57 -13.56
N ARG A 122 7.42 1.98 -12.44
CA ARG A 122 7.11 3.38 -12.14
C ARG A 122 8.17 3.97 -11.21
N ASP A 123 8.58 5.20 -11.50
CA ASP A 123 9.44 5.97 -10.62
C ASP A 123 8.70 6.35 -9.33
N VAL A 124 9.30 6.05 -8.18
CA VAL A 124 8.72 6.32 -6.86
C VAL A 124 9.70 7.09 -6.00
N ILE A 125 9.20 8.10 -5.30
CA ILE A 125 9.94 8.80 -4.25
C ILE A 125 9.28 8.50 -2.90
N ILE A 126 10.09 8.11 -1.92
CA ILE A 126 9.65 7.92 -0.53
C ILE A 126 10.25 9.02 0.32
N THR A 127 9.39 9.86 0.88
CA THR A 127 9.79 10.99 1.73
C THR A 127 9.39 10.72 3.18
N GLY A 128 10.04 11.43 4.10
CA GLY A 128 9.74 11.35 5.54
C GLY A 128 10.96 11.58 6.42
N PRO A 129 10.78 11.67 7.74
CA PRO A 129 11.86 11.97 8.68
C PRO A 129 13.00 10.93 8.67
N VAL A 130 14.18 11.34 9.11
CA VAL A 130 15.34 10.43 9.28
C VAL A 130 14.99 9.37 10.32
N GLY A 131 15.44 8.13 10.10
CA GLY A 131 15.20 7.01 11.04
C GLY A 131 13.87 6.25 10.86
N CYS A 132 12.98 6.66 9.95
CA CYS A 132 11.69 5.98 9.73
C CYS A 132 11.75 4.71 8.85
N GLY A 133 12.92 4.08 8.70
CA GLY A 133 13.04 2.82 7.94
C GLY A 133 12.78 2.91 6.42
N LYS A 134 12.79 4.11 5.82
CA LYS A 134 12.53 4.31 4.37
C LYS A 134 13.46 3.46 3.49
N THR A 135 14.77 3.56 3.71
CA THR A 135 15.78 2.78 2.98
C THR A 135 15.58 1.28 3.15
N THR A 136 15.22 0.87 4.37
CA THR A 136 14.95 -0.53 4.71
C THR A 136 13.75 -1.07 3.94
N ILE A 137 12.65 -0.32 3.84
CA ILE A 137 11.46 -0.71 3.07
C ILE A 137 11.81 -0.88 1.59
N ILE A 138 12.59 0.06 1.02
CA ILE A 138 13.02 -0.02 -0.39
C ILE A 138 13.85 -1.28 -0.60
N GLN A 139 14.86 -1.52 0.23
CA GLN A 139 15.72 -2.70 0.14
C GLN A 139 14.92 -4.01 0.26
N GLN A 140 13.93 -4.05 1.15
CA GLN A 140 13.06 -5.22 1.30
C GLN A 140 12.21 -5.48 0.05
N CYS A 141 11.67 -4.44 -0.58
CA CYS A 141 10.94 -4.58 -1.85
C CYS A 141 11.87 -5.05 -2.97
N LEU A 142 13.04 -4.44 -3.12
CA LEU A 142 14.01 -4.80 -4.17
C LEU A 142 14.47 -6.26 -4.03
N ALA A 143 14.71 -6.74 -2.81
CA ALA A 143 15.11 -8.12 -2.54
C ALA A 143 14.03 -9.18 -2.89
N GLN A 144 12.77 -8.77 -3.10
CA GLN A 144 11.66 -9.64 -3.49
C GLN A 144 11.35 -9.60 -4.99
N LEU A 145 12.12 -8.85 -5.77
CA LEU A 145 11.95 -8.76 -7.20
C LEU A 145 12.50 -10.02 -7.90
N PRO A 146 12.00 -10.31 -9.13
CA PRO A 146 12.52 -11.44 -9.92
C PRO A 146 14.00 -11.23 -10.28
N GLU A 147 14.72 -12.34 -10.52
CA GLU A 147 16.13 -12.32 -10.96
C GLU A 147 16.36 -11.56 -12.29
N SER A 148 15.30 -11.28 -13.06
CA SER A 148 15.36 -10.47 -14.28
C SER A 148 15.55 -8.97 -14.03
N MET A 149 15.41 -8.51 -12.78
CA MET A 149 15.65 -7.12 -12.38
C MET A 149 16.94 -7.03 -11.57
N THR A 150 17.73 -5.98 -11.82
CA THR A 150 18.96 -5.68 -11.08
C THR A 150 18.77 -4.39 -10.31
N ASP A 151 19.16 -4.37 -9.03
CA ASP A 151 19.20 -3.17 -8.22
C ASP A 151 20.60 -2.54 -8.19
N LEU A 152 20.65 -1.20 -8.20
CA LEU A 152 21.87 -0.42 -8.01
C LEU A 152 21.63 0.61 -6.92
N ASN A 153 22.39 0.53 -5.84
CA ASN A 153 22.34 1.51 -4.74
C ASN A 153 23.39 2.61 -4.98
N ILE A 154 22.93 3.85 -5.17
CA ILE A 154 23.79 5.03 -5.35
C ILE A 154 23.73 5.87 -4.08
N GLN A 155 24.89 6.06 -3.44
CA GLN A 155 25.05 6.91 -2.24
C GLN A 155 25.71 8.23 -2.67
N PHE A 156 25.16 9.35 -2.19
CA PHE A 156 25.64 10.71 -2.46
C PHE A 156 26.27 11.32 -1.23
#